data_AF-A0A1B8XT31-F1
#
_entry.id   AF-A0A1B8XT31-F1
#
_cell.length_a   1.000
_cell.length_b   1.000
_cell.length_c   1.000
_cell.angle_alpha   90.00
_cell.angle_beta   90.00
_cell.angle_gamma   90.00
#
_symmetry.space_group_name_H-M   'P 1'
#
loop_
_entity.id
_entity.type
_entity.pdbx_description
1 polymer ?
#
loop_
_entity_poly.entity_id
_entity_poly.type
_entity_poly.pdbx_seq_one_letter_code
_entity_poly.pdbx_strand_id
1 'polypeptide(L)' 'GVIDEDYRGNVGVVLFNFGKEAFEVKKGDRVAQLICERILYPELEEVQALDDTERGAGGFGSTGQN' A
#
# COMPACT_ATOMS: atom_id res chain seq x y z
N GLY A 1 -5.00 2.57 -4.36
CA GLY A 1 -5.50 2.47 -2.98
C GLY A 1 -4.94 3.55 -2.07
N VAL A 2 -3.83 4.19 -2.43
CA VAL A 2 -3.32 5.38 -1.73
C VAL A 2 -4.10 6.60 -2.22
N ILE A 3 -4.54 7.44 -1.29
CA ILE A 3 -5.22 8.71 -1.56
C ILE A 3 -4.47 9.77 -0.77
N ASP A 4 -3.91 10.75 -1.45
CA ASP A 4 -3.08 11.79 -0.84
C ASP A 4 -3.93 12.83 -0.10
N GLU A 5 -3.34 13.47 0.91
CA GLU A 5 -4.01 14.48 1.76
C GLU A 5 -4.55 15.67 0.96
N ASP A 6 -3.90 16.02 -0.15
CA ASP A 6 -4.24 17.16 -1.00
C ASP A 6 -5.20 16.81 -2.15
N TYR A 7 -5.60 15.54 -2.30
CA TYR A 7 -6.55 15.12 -3.33
C TYR A 7 -7.98 15.62 -3.03
N ARG A 8 -8.63 16.24 -4.02
CA ARG A 8 -10.01 16.78 -3.91
C ARG A 8 -10.97 16.26 -4.98
N GLY A 9 -10.51 15.35 -5.84
CA GLY A 9 -11.34 14.73 -6.86
C GLY A 9 -12.25 13.63 -6.31
N ASN A 10 -12.91 12.91 -7.22
CA ASN A 10 -13.75 11.78 -6.84
C ASN A 10 -12.89 10.57 -6.44
N VAL A 11 -13.14 10.02 -5.25
CA VAL A 11 -12.43 8.85 -4.74
C VAL A 11 -12.92 7.59 -5.44
N GLY A 12 -12.07 7.02 -6.30
CA GLY A 12 -12.31 5.76 -6.99
C GLY A 12 -11.74 4.55 -6.25
N VAL A 13 -12.47 3.43 -6.29
CA VAL A 13 -11.98 2.13 -5.82
C VAL A 13 -11.60 1.29 -7.02
N VAL A 14 -10.31 0.90 -7.12
CA VAL A 14 -9.85 -0.07 -8.12
C VAL A 14 -10.12 -1.48 -7.57
N LEU A 15 -11.09 -2.17 -8.16
CA LEU A 15 -11.46 -3.53 -7.75
C LEU A 15 -10.73 -4.56 -8.61
N PHE A 16 -10.21 -5.60 -7.97
CA PHE A 16 -9.71 -6.79 -8.66
C PHE A 16 -10.65 -7.96 -8.38
N ASN A 17 -11.23 -8.52 -9.43
CA ASN A 17 -11.93 -9.80 -9.35
C ASN A 17 -10.98 -10.90 -9.82
N PHE A 18 -10.39 -11.64 -8.86
CA PHE A 18 -9.56 -12.81 -9.15
C PHE A 18 -10.38 -14.11 -9.27
N GLY A 19 -11.70 -14.03 -9.10
CA GLY A 19 -12.61 -15.14 -9.31
C GLY A 19 -12.76 -15.51 -10.79
N LYS A 20 -13.32 -16.70 -11.04
CA LYS A 20 -13.61 -17.17 -12.41
C LYS A 20 -14.93 -16.62 -12.96
N GLU A 21 -15.81 -16.18 -12.07
CA GLU A 21 -17.16 -15.71 -12.39
C GLU A 21 -17.23 -14.19 -12.44
N ALA A 22 -18.21 -13.66 -13.18
CA ALA A 22 -18.52 -12.24 -13.17
C ALA A 22 -18.95 -11.79 -11.75
N PHE A 23 -18.47 -10.62 -11.34
CA PHE A 23 -18.85 -10.00 -10.07
C PHE A 23 -19.60 -8.70 -10.35
N GLU A 24 -20.88 -8.66 -10.00
CA GLU A 24 -21.72 -7.48 -10.18
C GLU A 24 -21.66 -6.58 -8.95
N VAL A 25 -21.33 -5.30 -9.17
CA VAL A 25 -21.46 -4.24 -8.16
C VAL A 25 -22.69 -3.41 -8.48
N LYS A 26 -23.57 -3.24 -7.49
CA LYS A 26 -24.76 -2.40 -7.61
C LYS A 26 -24.58 -1.11 -6.83
N LYS A 27 -25.31 -0.07 -7.24
CA LYS A 27 -25.33 1.20 -6.51
C LYS A 27 -25.81 0.95 -5.07
N GLY A 28 -24.98 1.35 -4.10
CA GLY A 28 -25.25 1.18 -2.67
C GLY A 28 -24.48 0.04 -2.01
N ASP A 29 -23.84 -0.83 -2.80
CA ASP A 29 -23.00 -1.90 -2.25
C ASP A 29 -21.75 -1.32 -1.59
N ARG A 30 -21.40 -1.86 -0.42
CA ARG A 30 -20.14 -1.56 0.25
C ARG A 30 -19.04 -2.43 -0.37
N VAL A 31 -18.16 -1.81 -1.16
CA VAL A 31 -17.13 -2.54 -1.96
C VAL A 31 -15.69 -2.35 -1.48
N ALA A 32 -15.47 -1.47 -0.51
CA ALA A 32 -14.18 -1.22 0.11
C ALA A 32 -14.36 -0.52 1.47
N GLN A 33 -13.24 -0.27 2.15
CA GLN A 33 -13.16 0.53 3.37
C GLN A 33 -12.03 1.56 3.23
N LEU A 34 -12.15 2.68 3.93
CA LEU A 34 -11.13 3.72 3.98
C LEU A 34 -10.47 3.70 5.37
N ILE A 35 -9.14 3.66 5.41
CA ILE A 35 -8.36 3.69 6.65
C ILE A 35 -7.54 4.99 6.66
N CYS A 36 -7.63 5.76 7.74
CA CYS A 36 -6.81 6.95 7.94
C CYS A 36 -5.45 6.55 8.53
N GLU A 37 -4.56 6.09 7.67
CA GLU A 37 -3.21 5.67 8.05
C GLU A 37 -2.38 6.87 8.53
N ARG A 38 -1.72 6.74 9.68
CA ARG A 38 -0.79 7.78 10.17
C ARG A 38 0.52 7.69 9.39
N ILE A 39 0.96 8.81 8.84
CA ILE A 39 2.22 8.91 8.09
C ILE A 39 3.09 10.05 8.61
N LEU A 40 4.37 10.01 8.24
CA LEU A 40 5.31 11.12 8.41
C LEU A 40 5.60 11.74 7.04
N TYR A 41 5.88 13.04 7.01
CA TYR A 41 6.41 13.75 5.84
C TYR A 41 7.89 14.11 6.08
N PRO A 42 8.82 13.14 5.94
CA PRO A 42 10.24 13.39 6.17
C PRO A 42 10.86 14.20 5.03
N GLU A 43 11.93 14.93 5.35
CA GLU A 43 12.83 15.49 4.34
C GLU A 43 13.77 14.38 3.82
N LEU A 44 14.11 14.46 2.54
CA LEU A 44 15.06 13.54 1.91
C LEU A 44 16.48 14.08 2.08
N GLU A 45 17.39 13.24 2.58
CA GLU A 45 18.82 13.55 2.76
C GLU A 45 19.66 12.53 1.97
N GLU A 46 20.50 13.02 1.05
CA GLU A 46 21.43 12.17 0.28
C GLU A 46 22.73 11.94 1.06
N VAL A 47 23.15 10.67 1.16
CA VAL A 47 24.39 10.25 1.85
C VAL A 47 25.20 9.32 0.97
N GLN A 48 26.52 9.27 1.17
CA GLN A 48 27.42 8.40 0.38
C GLN A 48 27.22 6.91 0.68
N ALA A 49 26.87 6.58 1.92
CA ALA A 49 26.59 5.23 2.39
C ALA A 49 25.66 5.26 3.60
N LEU A 50 24.90 4.16 3.80
CA LEU A 50 24.10 3.92 5.00
C LEU A 50 24.88 3.08 6.01
N ASP A 51 24.52 3.18 7.29
CA ASP A 51 25.09 2.33 8.35
C ASP A 51 24.65 0.86 8.23
N ASP A 52 25.48 -0.06 8.71
CA ASP A 52 25.17 -1.48 8.76
C ASP A 52 24.09 -1.79 9.82
N THR A 53 23.29 -2.83 9.54
CA THR A 53 22.31 -3.39 10.50
C THR A 53 22.39 -4.91 10.51
N GLU A 54 21.87 -5.55 11.56
CA GLU A 54 21.81 -7.02 11.64
C GLU A 54 21.09 -7.65 10.43
N ARG A 55 20.09 -6.96 9.87
CA ARG A 55 19.37 -7.42 8.68
C ARG A 55 20.20 -7.26 7.40
N GLY A 56 20.95 -6.15 7.27
CA GLY A 56 21.72 -5.82 6.08
C GLY A 56 20.89 -5.90 4.78
N ALA A 57 21.45 -6.51 3.75
CA ALA A 57 20.80 -6.74 2.45
C ALA A 57 19.78 -7.91 2.45
N GLY A 58 19.45 -8.49 3.60
CA GLY A 58 18.53 -9.62 3.71
C GLY A 58 17.08 -9.26 3.38
N GLY A 59 16.48 -9.99 2.43
CA GLY A 59 15.09 -9.85 2.01
C GLY A 59 14.54 -11.12 1.35
N PHE A 60 13.34 -11.05 0.77
CA PHE A 60 12.75 -12.13 -0.05
C PHE A 60 12.74 -13.52 0.61
N GLY A 61 12.31 -13.60 1.86
CA GLY A 61 12.28 -14.88 2.58
C GLY A 61 13.64 -15.32 3.13
N SER A 62 14.58 -14.39 3.33
CA SER A 62 15.90 -14.66 3.92
C SER A 62 15.88 -15.33 5.29
N THR A 63 14.75 -15.29 6.00
CA THR A 63 14.56 -15.95 7.29
C THR A 63 14.08 -17.40 7.17
N GLY A 64 13.90 -17.91 5.95
CA GLY A 64 13.45 -19.28 5.68
C GLY A 64 11.95 -19.50 5.90
N GLN A 65 11.54 -20.77 5.78
CA GLN A 65 10.19 -21.26 6.09
C GLN A 65 10.35 -22.55 6.91
N ASN A 66 9.69 -22.61 8.06
CA ASN A 66 9.58 -23.81 8.92
C ASN A 66 8.11 -24.11 9.16
#